data_AF-A0A402AXT1-F1
#
_entry.id   AF-A0A402AXT1-F1
#
_cell.length_a   1.000
_cell.length_b   1.000
_cell.length_c   1.000
_cell.angle_alpha   90.00
_cell.angle_beta   90.00
_cell.angle_gamma   90.00
#
_symmetry.space_group_name_H-M   'P 1'
#
loop_
_entity.id
_entity.type
_entity.pdbx_description
1 polymer ?
#
loop_
_entity_poly.entity_id
_entity_poly.type
_entity_poly.pdbx_seq_one_letter_code
_entity_poly.pdbx_strand_id
1 'polypeptide(L)'
;MTNSATAPSFPQHRPVTFARRGVVAAPHYLASEAGLDVLKSGGNAMDAAIAANAMLQVVYPFVCGLGGDIFMMVYEASSGKIYGLNGSGHSAGTASIERYNELGYQAMPTFGVHTITVPGCVSGWDAASQRFGRLGLAASLAPAISYAEEGFAIGPGLQHALTVMSTRPEVHPSWHRHFLPDGTIPPWVRLYASLPWPRHSGPLLGKARTAFIRAPLPLRSPPSLSVKKG
;
A
#
# COMPACT_ATOMS: atom_id res chain seq x y z
N MET A 1 20.80 40.22 -12.29
CA MET A 1 21.27 38.86 -12.67
C MET A 1 20.14 37.88 -12.41
N THR A 2 19.35 37.54 -13.43
CA THR A 2 18.22 36.60 -13.32
C THR A 2 18.69 35.21 -13.70
N ASN A 3 18.87 34.34 -12.70
CA ASN A 3 19.26 32.95 -12.92
C ASN A 3 18.02 32.13 -13.32
N SER A 4 17.71 32.09 -14.62
CA SER A 4 16.73 31.16 -15.19
C SER A 4 17.43 29.85 -15.50
N ALA A 5 17.65 29.03 -14.47
CA ALA A 5 18.03 27.64 -14.70
C ALA A 5 16.79 26.88 -15.20
N THR A 6 16.65 26.71 -16.51
CA THR A 6 15.66 25.80 -17.08
C THR A 6 16.06 24.38 -16.71
N ALA A 7 15.32 23.79 -15.76
CA ALA A 7 15.51 22.40 -15.39
C ALA A 7 15.38 21.50 -16.63
N PRO A 8 16.22 20.45 -16.76
CA PRO A 8 16.15 19.56 -17.91
C PRO A 8 14.75 18.94 -18.05
N SER A 9 14.14 19.08 -19.22
CA SER A 9 12.86 18.46 -19.53
C SER A 9 13.08 17.01 -19.93
N PHE A 10 12.78 16.08 -19.03
CA PHE A 10 12.69 14.67 -19.38
C PHE A 10 11.52 14.43 -20.36
N PRO A 11 11.62 13.49 -21.32
CA PRO A 11 10.49 13.13 -22.16
C PRO A 11 9.31 12.69 -21.29
N GLN A 12 8.24 13.48 -21.28
CA GLN A 12 7.02 13.14 -20.55
C GLN A 12 6.02 12.54 -21.53
N HIS A 13 5.59 11.30 -21.29
CA HIS A 13 4.55 10.64 -22.08
C HIS A 13 3.13 11.16 -21.79
N ARG A 14 2.99 12.15 -20.90
CA ARG A 14 1.73 12.81 -20.52
C ARG A 14 1.96 14.28 -20.19
N PRO A 15 0.96 15.17 -20.37
CA PRO A 15 1.09 16.58 -19.99
C PRO A 15 1.25 16.76 -18.48
N VAL A 16 1.91 17.86 -18.09
CA VAL A 16 1.98 18.31 -16.69
C VAL A 16 0.58 18.60 -16.18
N THR A 17 0.24 18.04 -15.01
CA THR A 17 -1.06 18.25 -14.36
C THR A 17 -1.00 19.51 -13.49
N PHE A 18 -1.84 20.50 -13.81
CA PHE A 18 -1.99 21.73 -13.02
C PHE A 18 -3.28 21.70 -12.20
N ALA A 19 -3.24 22.24 -10.98
CA ALA A 19 -4.41 22.42 -10.13
C ALA A 19 -4.28 23.67 -9.26
N ARG A 20 -5.43 24.28 -8.91
CA ARG A 20 -5.47 25.47 -8.03
C ARG A 20 -5.44 25.16 -6.53
N ARG A 21 -5.73 23.92 -6.12
CA ARG A 21 -5.96 23.56 -4.70
C ARG A 21 -4.99 22.50 -4.20
N GLY A 22 -4.81 21.42 -4.95
CA GLY A 22 -3.93 20.32 -4.56
C GLY A 22 -3.75 19.33 -5.71
N VAL A 23 -2.65 18.59 -5.66
CA VAL A 23 -2.29 17.54 -6.61
C VAL A 23 -1.77 16.36 -5.80
N VAL A 24 -2.16 15.15 -6.21
CA VAL A 24 -1.58 13.90 -5.70
C VAL A 24 -0.97 13.17 -6.88
N ALA A 25 0.27 12.68 -6.71
CA ALA A 25 0.97 11.90 -7.70
C ALA A 25 1.46 10.60 -7.05
N ALA A 26 1.08 9.47 -7.64
CA ALA A 26 1.43 8.13 -7.19
C ALA A 26 1.70 7.21 -8.40
N PRO A 27 2.41 6.08 -8.23
CA PRO A 27 2.70 5.15 -9.34
C PRO A 27 1.45 4.44 -9.88
N HIS A 28 0.34 4.46 -9.13
CA HIS A 28 -0.94 3.92 -9.57
C HIS A 28 -2.03 5.00 -9.57
N TYR A 29 -2.88 5.02 -10.60
CA TYR A 29 -3.92 6.04 -10.75
C TYR A 29 -4.93 5.99 -9.60
N LEU A 30 -5.40 4.80 -9.19
CA LEU A 30 -6.28 4.63 -8.02
C LEU A 30 -5.69 5.18 -6.72
N ALA A 31 -4.37 5.13 -6.55
CA ALA A 31 -3.73 5.73 -5.38
C ALA A 31 -3.72 7.27 -5.46
N SER A 32 -3.50 7.82 -6.66
CA SER A 32 -3.61 9.27 -6.88
C SER A 32 -5.05 9.75 -6.66
N GLU A 33 -6.04 8.97 -7.12
CA GLU A 33 -7.46 9.22 -6.94
C GLU A 33 -7.88 9.16 -5.48
N ALA A 34 -7.50 8.11 -4.74
CA ALA A 34 -7.79 7.98 -3.31
C ALA A 34 -7.26 9.17 -2.49
N GLY A 35 -6.02 9.60 -2.74
CA GLY A 35 -5.48 10.79 -2.09
C GLY A 35 -6.22 12.07 -2.49
N LEU A 36 -6.59 12.20 -3.77
CA LEU A 36 -7.36 13.35 -4.26
C LEU A 36 -8.76 13.41 -3.63
N ASP A 37 -9.43 12.29 -3.46
CA ASP A 37 -10.76 12.23 -2.85
C ASP A 37 -10.72 12.57 -1.36
N VAL A 38 -9.64 12.18 -0.66
CA VAL A 38 -9.39 12.64 0.72
C VAL A 38 -9.15 14.15 0.78
N LEU A 39 -8.40 14.74 -0.17
CA LEU A 39 -8.28 16.20 -0.26
C LEU A 39 -9.64 16.87 -0.51
N LYS A 40 -10.45 16.34 -1.42
CA LYS A 40 -11.81 16.87 -1.71
C LYS A 40 -12.73 16.77 -0.49
N SER A 41 -12.52 15.76 0.35
CA SER A 41 -13.27 15.53 1.59
C SER A 41 -12.81 16.40 2.77
N GLY A 42 -11.90 17.35 2.53
CA GLY A 42 -11.42 18.30 3.54
C GLY A 42 -10.17 17.87 4.31
N GLY A 43 -9.57 16.74 3.93
CA GLY A 43 -8.28 16.30 4.44
C GLY A 43 -7.13 17.18 3.98
N ASN A 44 -6.02 17.09 4.68
CA ASN A 44 -4.80 17.81 4.32
C ASN A 44 -3.83 16.92 3.51
N ALA A 45 -2.64 17.46 3.20
CA ALA A 45 -1.63 16.74 2.45
C ALA A 45 -1.18 15.43 3.12
N MET A 46 -1.16 15.36 4.46
CA MET A 46 -0.81 14.14 5.17
C MET A 46 -1.90 13.08 5.05
N ASP A 47 -3.17 13.45 5.27
CA ASP A 47 -4.29 12.52 5.12
C ASP A 47 -4.32 11.93 3.70
N ALA A 48 -4.13 12.78 2.69
CA ALA A 48 -4.08 12.38 1.29
C ALA A 48 -2.89 11.47 0.96
N ALA A 49 -1.71 11.75 1.52
CA ALA A 49 -0.52 10.91 1.33
C ALA A 49 -0.71 9.52 1.95
N ILE A 50 -1.30 9.44 3.16
CA ILE A 50 -1.63 8.17 3.81
C ILE A 50 -2.66 7.41 2.98
N ALA A 51 -3.71 8.06 2.49
CA ALA A 51 -4.72 7.43 1.66
C ALA A 51 -4.15 6.87 0.35
N ALA A 52 -3.30 7.64 -0.33
CA ALA A 52 -2.60 7.19 -1.52
C ALA A 52 -1.69 5.99 -1.23
N ASN A 53 -0.88 6.05 -0.16
CA ASN A 53 0.02 4.96 0.19
C ASN A 53 -0.74 3.70 0.63
N ALA A 54 -1.85 3.85 1.37
CA ALA A 54 -2.71 2.75 1.75
C ALA A 54 -3.33 2.05 0.54
N MET A 55 -3.79 2.83 -0.45
CA MET A 55 -4.29 2.28 -1.71
C MET A 55 -3.23 1.48 -2.45
N LEU A 56 -1.96 1.93 -2.46
CA LEU A 56 -0.86 1.18 -3.07
C LEU A 56 -0.65 -0.21 -2.43
N GLN A 57 -0.96 -0.38 -1.15
CA GLN A 57 -0.89 -1.71 -0.51
C GLN A 57 -1.92 -2.69 -1.07
N VAL A 58 -2.95 -2.18 -1.74
CA VAL A 58 -4.03 -2.97 -2.36
C VAL A 58 -3.73 -3.17 -3.84
N VAL A 59 -3.49 -2.07 -4.57
CA VAL A 59 -3.43 -2.08 -6.04
C VAL A 59 -2.01 -2.23 -6.60
N TYR A 60 -1.00 -2.12 -5.75
CA TYR A 60 0.41 -2.16 -6.12
C TYR A 60 1.27 -3.10 -5.21
N PRO A 61 0.77 -4.29 -4.83
CA PRO A 61 1.36 -5.13 -3.77
C PRO A 61 2.70 -5.78 -4.14
N PHE A 62 3.16 -5.65 -5.39
CA PHE A 62 4.42 -6.22 -5.86
C PHE A 62 5.62 -5.29 -5.67
N VAL A 63 5.40 -4.07 -5.17
CA VAL A 63 6.45 -3.08 -4.90
C VAL A 63 6.44 -2.61 -3.45
N CYS A 64 5.26 -2.52 -2.82
CA CYS A 64 5.10 -2.13 -1.42
C CYS A 64 4.06 -3.00 -0.72
N GLY A 65 4.09 -3.02 0.61
CA GLY A 65 3.06 -3.70 1.41
C GLY A 65 3.06 -3.25 2.87
N LEU A 66 1.97 -3.59 3.57
CA LEU A 66 1.80 -3.29 5.00
C LEU A 66 2.91 -3.90 5.88
N GLY A 67 3.54 -4.98 5.40
CA GLY A 67 4.67 -5.65 6.04
C GLY A 67 6.03 -4.98 5.80
N GLY A 68 6.06 -3.82 5.15
CA GLY A 68 7.29 -3.07 4.88
C GLY A 68 7.43 -1.81 5.74
N ASP A 69 8.24 -0.90 5.23
CA ASP A 69 8.66 0.32 5.90
C ASP A 69 8.05 1.57 5.24
N ILE A 70 8.19 2.71 5.91
CA ILE A 70 7.81 4.01 5.35
C ILE A 70 8.78 5.11 5.73
N PHE A 71 9.00 6.03 4.79
CA PHE A 71 9.73 7.26 5.03
C PHE A 71 8.91 8.42 4.50
N MET A 72 8.87 9.53 5.24
CA MET A 72 8.13 10.72 4.82
C MET A 72 8.99 11.97 5.00
N MET A 73 8.91 12.88 4.03
CA MET A 73 9.34 14.26 4.20
C MET A 73 8.11 15.14 4.23
N VAL A 74 7.98 15.95 5.27
CA VAL A 74 6.80 16.77 5.52
C VAL A 74 7.24 18.21 5.62
N TYR A 75 6.77 19.04 4.70
CA TYR A 75 6.88 20.50 4.83
C TYR A 75 5.62 21.04 5.50
N GLU A 76 5.78 21.65 6.67
CA GLU A 76 4.69 22.28 7.41
C GLU A 76 4.68 23.78 7.10
N ALA A 77 3.74 24.20 6.24
CA ALA A 77 3.68 25.60 5.77
C ALA A 77 3.44 26.62 6.89
N SER A 78 2.71 26.24 7.95
CA SER A 78 2.42 27.15 9.08
C SER A 78 3.68 27.51 9.88
N SER A 79 4.64 26.61 9.99
CA SER A 79 5.90 26.83 10.71
C SER A 79 7.10 27.05 9.80
N GLY A 80 6.96 26.77 8.50
CA GLY A 80 8.05 26.80 7.53
C GLY A 80 9.09 25.68 7.71
N LYS A 81 8.80 24.67 8.55
CA LYS A 81 9.76 23.60 8.89
C LYS A 81 9.60 22.38 8.00
N ILE A 82 10.70 21.66 7.82
CA ILE A 82 10.73 20.33 7.19
C ILE A 82 10.97 19.28 8.27
N TYR A 83 10.17 18.22 8.25
CA TYR A 83 10.28 17.07 9.12
C TYR A 83 10.58 15.82 8.30
N GLY A 84 11.43 14.96 8.85
CA GLY A 84 11.60 13.59 8.38
C GLY A 84 10.91 12.62 9.34
N LEU A 85 10.13 11.69 8.80
CA LEU A 85 9.65 10.52 9.55
C LEU A 85 10.37 9.30 9.01
N ASN A 86 11.00 8.57 9.91
CA ASN A 86 11.59 7.27 9.64
C ASN A 86 10.73 6.17 10.31
N GLY A 87 10.03 5.40 9.48
CA GLY A 87 9.31 4.19 9.83
C GLY A 87 9.98 2.95 9.27
N SER A 88 11.32 2.88 9.34
CA SER A 88 12.09 1.68 9.03
C SER A 88 12.03 0.68 10.19
N GLY A 89 11.74 -0.57 9.87
CA GLY A 89 11.68 -1.64 10.83
C GLY A 89 13.01 -1.97 11.48
N HIS A 90 12.98 -2.21 12.80
CA HIS A 90 14.11 -2.78 13.50
C HIS A 90 14.27 -4.27 13.15
N SER A 91 15.49 -4.80 13.29
CA SER A 91 15.71 -6.24 13.31
C SER A 91 14.90 -6.89 14.44
N ALA A 92 14.55 -8.17 14.27
CA ALA A 92 13.91 -8.93 15.35
C ALA A 92 14.80 -8.89 16.61
N GLY A 93 14.21 -8.80 17.80
CA GLY A 93 14.98 -8.74 19.05
C GLY A 93 15.85 -9.97 19.32
N THR A 94 15.59 -11.09 18.63
CA THR A 94 16.39 -12.31 18.67
C THR A 94 17.44 -12.39 17.56
N ALA A 95 17.54 -11.40 16.68
CA ALA A 95 18.47 -11.42 15.56
C ALA A 95 19.89 -11.12 16.04
N SER A 96 20.82 -12.06 15.81
CA SER A 96 22.25 -11.87 16.01
C SER A 96 23.02 -12.67 14.95
N ILE A 97 24.25 -12.26 14.62
CA ILE A 97 25.09 -12.96 13.63
C ILE A 97 25.24 -14.44 14.01
N GLU A 98 25.45 -14.72 15.29
CA GLU A 98 25.60 -16.08 15.84
C GLU A 98 24.36 -16.91 15.57
N ARG A 99 23.16 -16.39 15.83
CA ARG A 99 21.90 -17.10 15.56
C ARG A 99 21.74 -17.41 14.08
N TYR A 100 22.08 -16.47 13.19
CA TYR A 100 21.98 -16.72 11.75
C TYR A 100 23.00 -17.75 11.28
N ASN A 101 24.21 -17.75 11.83
CA ASN A 101 25.22 -18.77 11.58
C ASN A 101 24.76 -20.16 12.08
N GLU A 102 24.16 -20.24 13.27
CA GLU A 102 23.57 -21.48 13.82
C GLU A 102 22.44 -22.05 12.96
N LEU A 103 21.66 -21.16 12.32
CA LEU A 103 20.64 -21.53 11.33
C LEU A 103 21.23 -21.92 9.97
N GLY A 104 22.57 -21.89 9.82
CA GLY A 104 23.29 -22.28 8.61
C GLY A 104 23.41 -21.18 7.56
N TYR A 105 23.04 -19.94 7.87
CA TYR A 105 23.17 -18.83 6.93
C TYR A 105 24.61 -18.30 6.88
N GLN A 106 25.16 -18.20 5.68
CA GLN A 106 26.46 -17.54 5.41
C GLN A 106 26.29 -16.08 4.94
N ALA A 107 25.07 -15.74 4.52
CA ALA A 107 24.59 -14.41 4.19
C ALA A 107 23.08 -14.39 4.43
N MET A 108 22.49 -13.20 4.56
CA MET A 108 21.04 -13.08 4.69
C MET A 108 20.34 -13.65 3.44
N PRO A 109 19.36 -14.55 3.59
CA PRO A 109 18.60 -15.05 2.46
C PRO A 109 17.75 -13.93 1.84
N THR A 110 17.24 -14.16 0.63
CA THR A 110 16.28 -13.24 -0.03
C THR A 110 14.83 -13.60 0.29
N PHE A 111 14.57 -14.86 0.63
CA PHE A 111 13.23 -15.39 0.94
C PHE A 111 13.18 -16.01 2.32
N GLY A 112 11.95 -16.12 2.84
CA GLY A 112 11.65 -16.75 4.12
C GLY A 112 11.54 -15.75 5.26
N VAL A 113 11.03 -16.23 6.39
CA VAL A 113 10.68 -15.39 7.55
C VAL A 113 11.88 -14.65 8.15
N HIS A 114 13.08 -15.22 8.00
CA HIS A 114 14.31 -14.67 8.55
C HIS A 114 14.80 -13.41 7.83
N THR A 115 14.20 -13.03 6.70
CA THR A 115 14.56 -11.80 5.97
C THR A 115 13.73 -10.59 6.39
N ILE A 116 12.77 -10.79 7.30
CA ILE A 116 11.75 -9.81 7.65
C ILE A 116 12.20 -9.00 8.88
N THR A 117 12.20 -7.67 8.76
CA THR A 117 12.29 -6.72 9.89
C THR A 117 10.91 -6.44 10.46
N VAL A 118 10.83 -5.83 11.65
CA VAL A 118 9.55 -5.41 12.24
C VAL A 118 8.89 -4.36 11.34
N PRO A 119 7.71 -4.59 10.74
CA PRO A 119 7.13 -3.64 9.78
C PRO A 119 6.89 -2.24 10.39
N GLY A 120 7.42 -1.20 9.76
CA GLY A 120 7.28 0.18 10.23
C GLY A 120 6.25 1.04 9.48
N CYS A 121 5.64 0.52 8.41
CA CYS A 121 4.67 1.26 7.59
C CYS A 121 3.45 1.77 8.39
N VAL A 122 2.76 0.88 9.09
CA VAL A 122 1.50 1.21 9.80
C VAL A 122 1.75 2.13 10.99
N SER A 123 2.82 1.89 11.76
CA SER A 123 3.21 2.78 12.86
C SER A 123 3.64 4.15 12.36
N GLY A 124 4.29 4.22 11.20
CA GLY A 124 4.62 5.48 10.53
C GLY A 124 3.38 6.26 10.09
N TRP A 125 2.36 5.59 9.54
CA TRP A 125 1.08 6.24 9.25
C TRP A 125 0.39 6.79 10.50
N ASP A 126 0.38 6.02 11.59
CA ASP A 126 -0.24 6.44 12.85
C ASP A 126 0.45 7.67 13.44
N ALA A 127 1.79 7.63 13.56
CA ALA A 127 2.57 8.77 14.02
C ALA A 127 2.39 10.01 13.13
N ALA A 128 2.36 9.84 11.80
CA ALA A 128 2.15 10.93 10.86
C ALA A 128 0.73 11.51 10.94
N SER A 129 -0.28 10.65 11.05
CA SER A 129 -1.68 11.06 11.17
C SER A 129 -1.93 11.80 12.48
N GLN A 130 -1.35 11.35 13.59
CA GLN A 130 -1.52 12.01 14.89
C GLN A 130 -0.88 13.40 14.90
N ARG A 131 0.29 13.54 14.25
CA ARG A 131 1.05 14.79 14.28
C ARG A 131 0.63 15.80 13.21
N PHE A 132 0.36 15.32 12.00
CA PHE A 132 0.17 16.15 10.82
C PHE A 132 -1.18 15.90 10.12
N GLY A 133 -1.95 14.88 10.51
CA GLY A 133 -3.26 14.60 9.91
C GLY A 133 -4.37 15.52 10.40
N ARG A 134 -5.50 15.51 9.69
CA ARG A 134 -6.72 16.25 10.09
C ARG A 134 -7.92 15.33 10.23
N LEU A 135 -8.11 14.37 9.32
CA LEU A 135 -9.29 13.49 9.35
C LEU A 135 -9.09 12.24 10.21
N GLY A 136 -7.84 11.86 10.46
CA GLY A 136 -7.48 10.65 11.18
C GLY A 136 -7.44 9.41 10.29
N LEU A 137 -6.84 8.33 10.82
CA LEU A 137 -6.54 7.14 10.02
C LEU A 137 -7.78 6.43 9.47
N ALA A 138 -8.87 6.34 10.21
CA ALA A 138 -10.07 5.65 9.72
C ALA A 138 -10.59 6.25 8.40
N ALA A 139 -10.64 7.59 8.32
CA ALA A 139 -11.07 8.28 7.11
C ALA A 139 -10.05 8.13 5.96
N SER A 140 -8.75 8.28 6.26
CA SER A 140 -7.70 8.16 5.25
C SER A 140 -7.58 6.75 4.66
N LEU A 141 -7.89 5.71 5.44
CA LEU A 141 -7.77 4.31 5.00
C LEU A 141 -9.05 3.78 4.32
N ALA A 142 -10.18 4.46 4.46
CA ALA A 142 -11.47 4.01 3.94
C ALA A 142 -11.48 3.68 2.44
N PRO A 143 -10.87 4.47 1.53
CA PRO A 143 -10.84 4.14 0.11
C PRO A 143 -10.11 2.81 -0.15
N ALA A 144 -8.96 2.60 0.49
CA ALA A 144 -8.18 1.38 0.32
C ALA A 144 -8.94 0.15 0.83
N ILE A 145 -9.66 0.28 1.96
CA ILE A 145 -10.48 -0.80 2.52
C ILE A 145 -11.58 -1.21 1.53
N SER A 146 -12.32 -0.25 0.97
CA SER A 146 -13.38 -0.54 -0.02
C SER A 146 -12.81 -1.24 -1.26
N TYR A 147 -11.71 -0.75 -1.84
CA TYR A 147 -11.06 -1.40 -2.99
C TYR A 147 -10.51 -2.79 -2.67
N ALA A 148 -10.07 -3.03 -1.44
CA ALA A 148 -9.64 -4.35 -1.01
C ALA A 148 -10.84 -5.32 -0.97
N GLU A 149 -11.95 -4.93 -0.33
CA GLU A 149 -13.14 -5.77 -0.15
C GLU A 149 -13.94 -6.00 -1.44
N GLU A 150 -14.12 -4.94 -2.23
CA GLU A 150 -14.91 -4.96 -3.47
C GLU A 150 -14.10 -5.46 -4.66
N GLY A 151 -12.79 -5.21 -4.64
CA GLY A 151 -11.82 -5.61 -5.63
C GLY A 151 -11.59 -4.59 -6.73
N PHE A 152 -10.62 -4.88 -7.59
CA PHE A 152 -10.17 -3.98 -8.66
C PHE A 152 -9.65 -4.75 -9.87
N ALA A 153 -9.60 -4.07 -11.03
CA ALA A 153 -9.06 -4.63 -12.27
C ALA A 153 -7.54 -4.81 -12.16
N ILE A 154 -7.02 -5.97 -12.56
CA ILE A 154 -5.57 -6.14 -12.64
C ILE A 154 -5.01 -5.34 -13.82
N GLY A 155 -4.07 -4.44 -13.53
CA GLY A 155 -3.27 -3.77 -14.55
C GLY A 155 -2.06 -4.60 -15.01
N PRO A 156 -1.43 -4.27 -16.17
CA PRO A 156 -0.34 -5.05 -16.76
C PRO A 156 0.85 -5.29 -15.82
N GLY A 157 1.20 -4.31 -14.99
CA GLY A 157 2.31 -4.43 -14.03
C GLY A 157 2.05 -5.50 -12.96
N LEU A 158 0.85 -5.49 -12.36
CA LEU A 158 0.47 -6.51 -11.38
C LEU A 158 0.33 -7.87 -12.06
N GLN A 159 -0.25 -7.95 -13.26
CA GLN A 159 -0.34 -9.20 -14.02
C GLN A 159 1.06 -9.81 -14.25
N HIS A 160 2.01 -9.00 -14.72
CA HIS A 160 3.39 -9.44 -14.92
C HIS A 160 4.02 -9.93 -13.62
N ALA A 161 3.89 -9.17 -12.53
CA ALA A 161 4.44 -9.55 -11.24
C ALA A 161 3.86 -10.88 -10.72
N LEU A 162 2.53 -11.07 -10.85
CA LEU A 162 1.87 -12.32 -10.45
C LEU A 162 2.37 -13.51 -11.28
N THR A 163 2.56 -13.35 -12.59
CA THR A 163 3.12 -14.40 -13.45
C THR A 163 4.52 -14.78 -12.97
N VAL A 164 5.40 -13.82 -12.75
CA VAL A 164 6.78 -14.09 -12.31
C VAL A 164 6.83 -14.72 -10.92
N MET A 165 6.00 -14.26 -9.97
CA MET A 165 5.97 -14.83 -8.63
C MET A 165 5.36 -16.23 -8.60
N SER A 166 4.39 -16.53 -9.47
CA SER A 166 3.72 -17.84 -9.52
C SER A 166 4.65 -19.00 -9.88
N THR A 167 5.79 -18.72 -10.53
CA THR A 167 6.77 -19.73 -10.95
C THR A 167 7.91 -19.90 -9.95
N ARG A 168 7.95 -19.14 -8.86
CA ARG A 168 9.05 -19.16 -7.90
C ARG A 168 8.81 -20.20 -6.80
N PRO A 169 9.68 -21.22 -6.66
CA PRO A 169 9.52 -22.26 -5.63
C PRO A 169 9.69 -21.73 -4.20
N GLU A 170 10.33 -20.58 -4.02
CA GLU A 170 10.56 -19.96 -2.71
C GLU A 170 9.32 -19.23 -2.16
N VAL A 171 8.32 -18.98 -3.02
CA VAL A 171 7.09 -18.28 -2.63
C VAL A 171 6.24 -19.20 -1.75
N HIS A 172 5.88 -18.70 -0.57
CA HIS A 172 5.13 -19.48 0.41
C HIS A 172 3.75 -19.90 -0.14
N PRO A 173 3.27 -21.14 0.11
CA PRO A 173 1.99 -21.62 -0.43
C PRO A 173 0.75 -20.79 -0.07
N SER A 174 0.80 -19.99 1.00
CA SER A 174 -0.28 -19.05 1.31
C SER A 174 -0.41 -17.95 0.25
N TRP A 175 0.70 -17.49 -0.33
CA TRP A 175 0.70 -16.48 -1.39
C TRP A 175 -0.12 -16.94 -2.59
N HIS A 176 0.07 -18.20 -3.04
CA HIS A 176 -0.71 -18.78 -4.14
C HIS A 176 -2.20 -18.81 -3.80
N ARG A 177 -2.57 -19.22 -2.58
CA ARG A 177 -3.97 -19.20 -2.14
C ARG A 177 -4.59 -17.80 -2.13
N HIS A 178 -3.78 -16.76 -1.98
CA HIS A 178 -4.25 -15.37 -1.94
C HIS A 178 -4.37 -14.75 -3.32
N PHE A 179 -3.36 -14.91 -4.17
CA PHE A 179 -3.31 -14.24 -5.47
C PHE A 179 -3.79 -15.11 -6.64
N LEU A 180 -3.84 -16.43 -6.46
CA LEU A 180 -4.22 -17.43 -7.47
C LEU A 180 -5.22 -18.44 -6.87
N PRO A 181 -6.39 -17.99 -6.40
CA PRO A 181 -7.35 -18.85 -5.69
C PRO A 181 -7.81 -20.06 -6.51
N ASP A 182 -7.94 -19.88 -7.83
CA ASP A 182 -8.32 -20.93 -8.78
C ASP A 182 -7.10 -21.48 -9.56
N GLY A 183 -5.89 -21.26 -9.05
CA GLY A 183 -4.63 -21.62 -9.72
C GLY A 183 -4.27 -20.78 -10.94
N THR A 184 -5.06 -19.77 -11.27
CA THR A 184 -4.86 -18.85 -12.40
C THR A 184 -4.86 -17.40 -11.92
N ILE A 185 -4.23 -16.51 -12.71
CA ILE A 185 -4.26 -15.07 -12.45
C ILE A 185 -5.64 -14.55 -12.82
N PRO A 186 -6.42 -14.01 -11.86
CA PRO A 186 -7.77 -13.56 -12.16
C PRO A 186 -7.74 -12.22 -12.91
N PRO A 187 -8.76 -11.88 -13.71
CA PRO A 187 -8.86 -10.55 -14.32
C PRO A 187 -9.12 -9.43 -13.28
N TRP A 188 -9.61 -9.78 -12.10
CA TRP A 188 -9.91 -8.88 -10.98
C TRP A 188 -9.43 -9.51 -9.66
N VAL A 189 -8.95 -8.71 -8.71
CA VAL A 189 -8.50 -9.19 -7.39
C VAL A 189 -9.36 -8.58 -6.31
N ARG A 190 -9.74 -9.40 -5.32
CA ARG A 190 -10.22 -8.94 -4.00
C ARG A 190 -9.19 -9.30 -2.96
N LEU A 191 -8.86 -8.37 -2.08
CA LEU A 191 -7.97 -8.58 -0.95
C LEU A 191 -8.76 -8.33 0.33
N TYR A 192 -8.87 -9.32 1.22
CA TYR A 192 -9.45 -9.04 2.53
C TYR A 192 -8.43 -8.25 3.35
N ALA A 193 -8.67 -6.96 3.53
CA ALA A 193 -7.87 -6.09 4.37
C ALA A 193 -8.53 -5.93 5.74
N SER A 194 -7.92 -6.49 6.77
CA SER A 194 -8.17 -6.11 8.17
C SER A 194 -6.87 -5.57 8.75
N LEU A 195 -6.76 -4.26 8.92
CA LEU A 195 -5.51 -3.64 9.40
C LEU A 195 -5.27 -3.99 10.89
N PRO A 196 -4.09 -4.50 11.28
CA PRO A 196 -3.75 -4.64 12.69
C PRO A 196 -3.43 -3.26 13.27
N TRP A 197 -4.05 -2.94 14.40
CA TRP A 197 -3.85 -1.69 15.12
C TRP A 197 -3.00 -1.92 16.38
N PRO A 198 -2.02 -1.05 16.73
CA PRO A 198 -1.25 -1.17 17.97
C PRO A 198 -2.15 -1.11 19.22
N ARG A 199 -1.86 -1.90 20.25
CA ARG A 199 -2.69 -2.05 21.47
C ARG A 199 -2.89 -0.77 22.31
N HIS A 200 -2.33 0.37 21.92
CA HIS A 200 -2.31 1.60 22.72
C HIS A 200 -3.37 2.66 22.33
N SER A 201 -4.30 2.35 21.42
CA SER A 201 -5.43 3.24 21.16
C SER A 201 -6.69 2.70 21.81
N GLY A 202 -7.39 3.59 22.51
CA GLY A 202 -8.49 3.26 23.41
C GLY A 202 -9.67 2.50 22.78
N PRO A 203 -10.66 2.15 23.62
CA PRO A 203 -11.68 1.11 23.35
C PRO A 203 -12.72 1.41 22.25
N LEU A 204 -12.51 2.40 21.37
CA LEU A 204 -13.51 2.86 20.40
C LEU A 204 -13.52 2.16 19.03
N LEU A 205 -12.70 1.13 18.80
CA LEU A 205 -12.71 0.38 17.53
C LEU A 205 -12.73 -1.15 17.74
N GLY A 206 -13.67 -1.61 18.56
CA GLY A 206 -13.84 -3.02 18.97
C GLY A 206 -14.24 -4.04 17.88
N LYS A 207 -14.04 -3.75 16.59
CA LYS A 207 -14.33 -4.70 15.49
C LYS A 207 -13.23 -4.89 14.44
N ALA A 208 -12.08 -4.23 14.54
CA ALA A 208 -10.97 -4.43 13.60
C ALA A 208 -9.98 -5.45 14.18
N ARG A 209 -10.25 -6.75 14.01
CA ARG A 209 -9.32 -7.83 14.33
C ARG A 209 -8.54 -8.26 13.08
N THR A 210 -7.21 -8.19 13.20
CA THR A 210 -6.14 -8.95 12.54
C THR A 210 -6.26 -9.27 11.03
N ALA A 211 -5.25 -8.85 10.25
CA ALA A 211 -5.10 -9.17 8.83
C ALA A 211 -5.03 -10.68 8.56
N PHE A 212 -5.99 -11.20 7.81
CA PHE A 212 -5.82 -12.41 7.00
C PHE A 212 -6.38 -12.12 5.61
N ILE A 213 -5.51 -12.15 4.60
CA ILE A 213 -5.95 -12.20 3.21
C ILE A 213 -6.73 -13.51 3.06
N ARG A 214 -7.95 -13.51 2.54
CA ARG A 214 -8.73 -14.73 2.26
C ARG A 214 -8.92 -14.85 0.75
N ALA A 215 -8.92 -16.09 0.23
CA ALA A 215 -9.34 -16.32 -1.14
C ALA A 215 -10.79 -15.84 -1.32
N PRO A 216 -11.18 -15.29 -2.50
CA PRO A 216 -12.57 -14.99 -2.78
C PRO A 216 -13.43 -16.25 -2.61
N LEU A 217 -14.63 -16.08 -2.04
CA LEU A 217 -15.70 -17.05 -2.23
C LEU A 217 -16.13 -16.97 -3.70
N PRO A 218 -16.44 -18.11 -4.37
CA PRO A 218 -16.88 -18.08 -5.76
C PRO A 218 -18.09 -17.16 -5.91
N LEU A 219 -17.98 -16.16 -6.79
CA LEU A 219 -19.09 -15.30 -7.15
C LEU A 219 -20.16 -16.16 -7.83
N ARG A 220 -21.41 -16.05 -7.36
CA ARG A 220 -22.56 -16.44 -8.19
C ARG A 220 -22.49 -15.63 -9.48
N SER A 221 -22.59 -16.32 -10.61
CA SER A 221 -22.60 -15.72 -11.94
C SER A 221 -23.59 -14.55 -11.98
N PRO A 222 -23.24 -13.39 -12.56
CA PRO A 222 -24.22 -12.34 -12.81
C PRO A 222 -25.32 -12.89 -13.73
N PRO A 223 -26.59 -12.46 -13.58
CA PRO A 223 -27.66 -12.90 -14.45
C PRO A 223 -27.31 -12.57 -15.91
N SER A 224 -27.36 -13.59 -16.76
CA SER A 224 -27.05 -13.47 -18.18
C SER A 224 -27.94 -12.42 -18.84
N LEU A 225 -27.36 -11.34 -19.34
CA LEU A 225 -28.03 -10.44 -20.27
C LEU A 225 -28.17 -11.17 -21.60
N SER A 226 -29.33 -11.79 -21.81
CA SER A 226 -29.75 -12.33 -23.10
C SER A 226 -29.96 -11.17 -24.07
N VAL A 227 -28.97 -10.92 -24.93
CA VAL A 227 -29.13 -10.06 -26.10
C VAL A 227 -29.98 -10.83 -27.11
N LYS A 228 -31.26 -10.45 -27.25
CA LYS A 228 -32.07 -10.86 -28.40
C LYS A 228 -31.44 -10.24 -29.65
N LYS A 229 -30.93 -11.08 -30.55
CA LYS A 229 -30.64 -10.67 -31.94
C LYS A 229 -31.97 -10.35 -32.61
N GLY A 230 -32.11 -9.13 -33.12
CA GLY A 230 -33.01 -8.80 -34.22
C GLY A 230 -32.36 -9.17 -35.55
#